data_AF-A0A943EDG5-F1
#
_entry.id   AF-A0A943EDG5-F1
#
_cell.length_a   1.000
_cell.length_b   1.000
_cell.length_c   1.000
_cell.angle_alpha   90.00
_cell.angle_beta   90.00
_cell.angle_gamma   90.00
#
_symmetry.space_group_name_H-M   'P 1'
#
loop_
_entity.id
_entity.type
_entity.pdbx_description
1 polymer ?
#
loop_
_entity_poly.entity_id
_entity_poly.type
_entity_poly.pdbx_seq_one_letter_code
_entity_poly.pdbx_strand_id
1 'polypeptide(L)'
;MRSIEVTAKSVDEAIFMGIDQLGLSIDQVDIEIIEEGGRRLFGIGSKQCVVRLTERAPEEVERVLEEQEKQAEQEAQEKKERQQARTRERGRKEPRGRRAQRTAPPAQDWGEPVDGGAEAAFLREVLRQMGMEDAVVDAFSGESGLYLRISGPSMGILIGRRGETLNALQYLTSLIANRQEGEYRRVIVDTENYRGRREDTLKRLAKRMAEDVRRSGKSVSLEPMNPYERRILHASLQDNPYVSTHSEGEEPFRHVVITAK
;
A
#
# COMPACT_ATOMS: atom_id res chain seq x y z
N MET A 1 -16.98 22.24 -23.85
CA MET A 1 -16.09 21.74 -22.79
C MET A 1 -15.88 22.86 -21.81
N ARG A 2 -16.15 22.62 -20.53
CA ARG A 2 -15.83 23.59 -19.48
C ARG A 2 -14.34 23.46 -19.15
N SER A 3 -13.66 24.58 -18.97
CA SER A 3 -12.30 24.60 -18.42
C SER A 3 -12.21 25.57 -17.25
N ILE A 4 -11.40 25.22 -16.27
CA ILE A 4 -11.09 26.07 -15.13
C ILE A 4 -9.60 26.06 -14.86
N GLU A 5 -9.11 27.16 -14.31
CA GLU A 5 -7.74 27.29 -13.82
C GLU A 5 -7.77 27.40 -12.31
N VAL A 6 -7.02 26.54 -11.64
CA VAL A 6 -6.99 26.45 -10.19
C VAL A 6 -5.58 26.69 -9.70
N THR A 7 -5.48 27.58 -8.71
CA THR A 7 -4.21 27.97 -8.09
C THR A 7 -4.11 27.39 -6.68
N ALA A 8 -3.07 26.61 -6.40
CA ALA A 8 -2.85 25.96 -5.10
C ALA A 8 -1.37 25.91 -4.70
N LYS A 9 -1.04 25.31 -3.55
CA LYS A 9 0.36 25.17 -3.10
C LYS A 9 1.08 24.00 -3.77
N SER A 10 0.34 23.00 -4.24
CA SER A 10 0.84 21.84 -4.99
C SER A 10 -0.04 21.53 -6.20
N VAL A 11 0.50 20.75 -7.14
CA VAL A 11 -0.23 20.24 -8.31
C VAL A 11 -1.42 19.39 -7.86
N ASP A 12 -1.21 18.47 -6.91
CA ASP A 12 -2.25 17.58 -6.41
C ASP A 12 -3.41 18.35 -5.75
N GLU A 13 -3.11 19.40 -5.00
CA GLU A 13 -4.12 20.26 -4.37
C GLU A 13 -4.91 21.04 -5.42
N ALA A 14 -4.25 21.55 -6.47
CA ALA A 14 -4.90 22.24 -7.57
C ALA A 14 -5.80 21.30 -8.40
N ILE A 15 -5.36 20.07 -8.65
CA ILE A 15 -6.17 19.03 -9.31
C ILE A 15 -7.40 18.71 -8.48
N PHE A 16 -7.21 18.45 -7.17
CA PHE A 16 -8.30 18.09 -6.27
C PHE A 16 -9.38 19.19 -6.19
N MET A 17 -8.95 20.44 -6.00
CA MET A 17 -9.86 21.59 -5.99
C MET A 17 -10.57 21.76 -7.35
N GLY A 18 -9.88 21.47 -8.46
CA GLY A 18 -10.46 21.59 -9.79
C GLY A 18 -11.52 20.54 -10.11
N ILE A 19 -11.29 19.28 -9.77
CA ILE A 19 -12.28 18.22 -9.99
C ILE A 19 -13.53 18.43 -9.12
N ASP A 20 -13.36 18.91 -7.88
CA ASP A 20 -14.46 19.25 -6.97
C ASP A 20 -15.31 20.41 -7.52
N GLN A 21 -14.65 21.47 -8.02
CA GLN A 21 -15.34 22.62 -8.61
C GLN A 21 -16.07 22.29 -9.92
N LEU A 22 -15.54 21.35 -10.72
CA LEU A 22 -16.20 20.87 -11.94
C LEU A 22 -17.30 19.82 -11.66
N GLY A 23 -17.28 19.18 -10.48
CA GLY A 23 -18.15 18.05 -10.17
C GLY A 23 -17.87 16.83 -11.04
N LEU A 24 -16.62 16.64 -11.45
CA LEU A 24 -16.17 15.57 -12.35
C LEU A 24 -15.16 14.66 -11.64
N SER A 25 -14.95 13.46 -12.16
CA SER A 25 -13.88 12.58 -11.71
C SER A 25 -12.59 12.79 -12.51
N ILE A 26 -11.46 12.33 -11.97
CA ILE A 26 -10.11 12.56 -12.54
C ILE A 26 -9.93 12.00 -13.96
N ASP A 27 -10.68 10.97 -14.32
CA ASP A 27 -10.73 10.33 -15.64
C ASP A 27 -11.55 11.11 -16.68
N GLN A 28 -12.37 12.08 -16.23
CA GLN A 28 -13.23 12.91 -17.07
C GLN A 28 -12.60 14.25 -17.45
N VAL A 29 -11.37 14.51 -17.02
CA VAL A 29 -10.70 15.81 -17.19
C VAL A 29 -9.31 15.65 -17.79
N ASP A 30 -8.96 16.54 -18.72
CA ASP A 30 -7.59 16.77 -19.13
C ASP A 30 -6.92 17.77 -18.18
N ILE A 31 -5.75 17.38 -17.68
CA ILE A 31 -4.99 18.14 -16.70
C ILE A 31 -3.75 18.71 -17.39
N GLU A 32 -3.68 20.04 -17.47
CA GLU A 32 -2.54 20.78 -18.00
C GLU A 32 -1.89 21.58 -16.85
N ILE A 33 -0.63 21.28 -16.55
CA ILE A 33 0.14 22.03 -15.55
C ILE A 33 0.68 23.29 -16.24
N ILE A 34 0.08 24.45 -15.95
CA ILE A 34 0.51 25.73 -16.51
C ILE A 34 1.75 26.22 -15.77
N GLU A 35 1.77 26.07 -14.45
CA GLU A 35 2.88 26.53 -13.62
C GLU A 35 3.20 25.53 -12.52
N GLU A 36 4.39 24.95 -12.56
CA GLU A 36 4.91 24.11 -11.49
C GLU A 36 5.22 24.97 -10.26
N GLY A 37 4.57 24.66 -9.15
CA GLY A 37 4.82 25.29 -7.85
C GLY A 37 6.21 24.92 -7.31
N GLY A 38 6.78 25.77 -6.46
CA GLY A 38 8.13 25.51 -5.91
C GLY A 38 8.56 26.45 -4.80
N ARG A 39 9.46 25.96 -3.93
CA ARG A 39 10.11 26.78 -2.89
C ARG A 39 11.20 27.65 -3.52
N ARG A 40 11.14 28.97 -3.27
CA ARG A 40 12.20 29.90 -3.68
C ARG A 40 13.44 29.73 -2.80
N LEU A 41 14.63 29.93 -3.38
CA LEU A 41 15.96 29.57 -2.84
C LEU A 41 16.40 30.30 -1.56
N PHE A 42 15.55 31.17 -0.99
CA PHE A 42 15.85 31.91 0.26
C PHE A 42 14.70 31.87 1.27
N GLY A 43 13.81 30.88 1.20
CA GLY A 43 12.85 30.58 2.28
C GLY A 43 11.73 31.60 2.49
N ILE A 44 11.62 32.64 1.66
CA ILE A 44 10.55 33.64 1.74
C ILE A 44 9.67 33.51 0.48
N GLY A 45 8.50 32.89 0.66
CA GLY A 45 7.46 32.75 -0.36
C GLY A 45 7.52 31.45 -1.19
N SER A 46 6.39 30.75 -1.27
CA SER A 46 6.16 29.63 -2.20
C SER A 46 5.57 30.17 -3.50
N LYS A 47 6.13 29.78 -4.65
CA LYS A 47 5.50 30.01 -5.95
C LYS A 47 4.27 29.11 -6.02
N GLN A 48 3.08 29.69 -6.25
CA GLN A 48 1.85 28.91 -6.36
C GLN A 48 1.88 28.07 -7.63
N CYS A 49 1.22 26.91 -7.58
CA CYS A 49 1.01 26.04 -8.71
C CYS A 49 -0.30 26.43 -9.39
N VAL A 50 -0.31 26.47 -10.73
CA VAL A 50 -1.51 26.72 -11.53
C VAL A 50 -1.73 25.53 -12.45
N VAL A 51 -2.91 24.93 -12.34
CA VAL A 51 -3.34 23.78 -13.16
C VAL A 51 -4.63 24.15 -13.87
N ARG A 52 -4.69 23.86 -15.18
CA ARG A 52 -5.92 23.96 -15.97
C ARG A 52 -6.54 22.58 -16.10
N LEU A 53 -7.82 22.48 -15.77
CA LEU A 53 -8.61 21.27 -15.97
C LEU A 53 -9.63 21.55 -17.08
N THR A 54 -9.69 20.66 -18.07
CA THR A 54 -10.63 20.74 -19.19
C THR A 54 -11.50 19.49 -19.21
N GLU A 55 -12.82 19.63 -19.19
CA GLU A 55 -13.77 18.53 -19.31
C GLU A 55 -13.59 17.80 -20.66
N ARG A 56 -13.36 16.48 -20.61
CA ARG A 56 -13.33 15.61 -21.79
C ARG A 56 -14.73 15.38 -22.33
N ALA A 57 -14.85 15.16 -23.64
CA ALA A 57 -16.14 14.77 -24.21
C ALA A 57 -16.55 13.38 -23.66
N PRO A 58 -17.82 13.15 -23.33
CA PRO A 58 -18.28 11.84 -22.85
C PRO A 58 -17.90 10.67 -23.78
N GLU A 59 -17.95 10.89 -25.09
CA GLU A 59 -17.53 9.91 -26.12
C GLU A 59 -16.03 9.59 -26.07
N GLU A 60 -15.18 10.53 -25.64
CA GLU A 60 -13.74 10.30 -25.46
C GLU A 60 -13.47 9.47 -24.20
N VAL A 61 -14.20 9.73 -23.12
CA VAL A 61 -14.09 8.96 -21.87
C VAL A 61 -14.51 7.52 -22.11
N GLU A 62 -15.64 7.29 -22.79
CA GLU A 62 -16.15 5.96 -23.11
C GLU A 62 -15.16 5.15 -23.97
N ARG A 63 -14.58 5.76 -25.01
CA ARG A 63 -13.55 5.13 -25.84
C ARG A 63 -12.31 4.73 -25.04
N VAL A 64 -11.84 5.60 -24.15
CA VAL A 64 -10.65 5.32 -23.31
C VAL A 64 -10.92 4.18 -22.33
N LEU A 65 -12.11 4.14 -21.72
CA LEU A 65 -12.50 3.06 -20.81
C LEU A 65 -12.60 1.72 -21.55
N GLU A 66 -13.21 1.67 -22.74
CA GLU A 66 -13.24 0.46 -23.56
C GLU A 66 -11.85 -0.04 -23.95
N GLU A 67 -10.93 0.87 -24.30
CA GLU A 67 -9.54 0.51 -24.63
C GLU A 67 -8.80 -0.06 -23.43
N GLN A 68 -9.00 0.52 -22.24
CA GLN A 68 -8.41 0.03 -20.98
C GLN A 68 -8.96 -1.34 -20.58
N GLU A 69 -10.26 -1.58 -20.73
CA GLU A 69 -10.87 -2.89 -20.49
C GLU A 69 -10.32 -3.95 -21.44
N LYS A 70 -10.25 -3.66 -22.75
CA LYS A 70 -9.67 -4.56 -23.76
C LYS A 70 -8.20 -4.89 -23.46
N GLN A 71 -7.41 -3.90 -23.03
CA GLN A 71 -6.01 -4.12 -22.62
C GLN A 71 -5.92 -4.99 -21.35
N ALA A 72 -6.76 -4.74 -20.35
CA ALA A 72 -6.79 -5.53 -19.12
C ALA A 72 -7.19 -6.99 -19.38
N GLU A 73 -8.15 -7.23 -20.27
CA GLU A 73 -8.56 -8.57 -20.70
C GLU A 73 -7.44 -9.31 -21.44
N GLN A 74 -6.76 -8.62 -22.37
CA GLN A 74 -5.61 -9.17 -23.11
C GLN A 74 -4.47 -9.54 -22.17
N GLU A 75 -4.11 -8.67 -21.22
CA GLU A 75 -3.08 -8.96 -20.22
C GLU A 75 -3.47 -10.13 -19.30
N ALA A 76 -4.75 -10.21 -18.92
CA ALA A 76 -5.25 -11.31 -18.09
C ALA A 76 -5.19 -12.64 -18.85
N GLN A 77 -5.50 -12.63 -20.15
CA GLN A 77 -5.43 -13.80 -21.01
C GLN A 77 -3.98 -14.23 -21.26
N GLU A 78 -3.07 -13.29 -21.52
CA GLU A 78 -1.64 -13.58 -21.69
C GLU A 78 -1.02 -14.12 -20.39
N LYS A 79 -1.41 -13.59 -19.22
CA LYS A 79 -1.00 -14.13 -17.90
C LYS A 79 -1.52 -15.55 -17.69
N LYS A 80 -2.76 -15.85 -18.07
CA LYS A 80 -3.34 -17.21 -18.01
C LYS A 80 -2.60 -18.17 -18.95
N GLU A 81 -2.30 -17.76 -20.18
CA GLU A 81 -1.56 -18.57 -21.15
C GLU A 81 -0.11 -18.82 -20.69
N ARG A 82 0.59 -17.81 -20.17
CA ARG A 82 1.93 -17.96 -19.58
C ARG A 82 1.92 -18.91 -18.37
N GLN A 83 0.86 -18.87 -17.55
CA GLN A 83 0.70 -19.83 -16.44
C GLN A 83 0.44 -21.26 -16.96
N GLN A 84 -0.39 -21.44 -17.98
CA GLN A 84 -0.65 -22.76 -18.57
C GLN A 84 0.56 -23.33 -19.31
N ALA A 85 1.31 -22.51 -20.04
CA ALA A 85 2.57 -22.89 -20.70
C ALA A 85 3.63 -23.35 -19.69
N ARG A 86 3.81 -22.60 -18.59
CA ARG A 86 4.70 -23.00 -17.47
C ARG A 86 4.26 -24.29 -16.78
N THR A 87 2.96 -24.60 -16.79
CA THR A 87 2.42 -25.84 -16.21
C THR A 87 2.65 -27.03 -17.15
N ARG A 88 2.57 -26.83 -18.48
CA ARG A 88 2.86 -27.85 -19.49
C ARG A 88 4.35 -28.20 -19.57
N GLU A 89 5.26 -27.24 -19.46
CA GLU A 89 6.71 -27.50 -19.44
C GLU A 89 7.17 -28.30 -18.20
N ARG A 90 6.51 -28.12 -17.06
CA ARG A 90 6.79 -28.93 -15.84
C ARG A 90 6.27 -30.36 -15.91
N GLY A 91 5.42 -30.71 -16.88
CA GLY A 91 4.85 -32.04 -17.06
C GLY A 91 5.76 -33.09 -17.72
N ARG A 92 6.95 -32.71 -18.23
CA ARG A 92 7.86 -33.63 -18.95
C ARG A 92 9.00 -34.23 -18.10
N LYS A 93 8.97 -34.07 -16.76
CA LYS A 93 9.91 -34.74 -15.86
C LYS A 93 9.17 -35.75 -14.99
N GLU A 94 9.41 -37.03 -15.24
CA GLU A 94 9.00 -38.14 -14.38
C GLU A 94 9.65 -38.06 -12.97
N PRO A 95 9.04 -38.71 -11.96
CA PRO A 95 8.99 -38.19 -10.61
C PRO A 95 10.21 -38.63 -9.80
N ARG A 96 11.02 -37.66 -9.37
CA ARG A 96 11.89 -37.84 -8.21
C ARG A 96 11.20 -37.30 -6.97
N GLY A 97 11.11 -38.20 -6.00
CA GLY A 97 10.44 -38.10 -4.71
C GLY A 97 10.56 -36.79 -3.96
N ARG A 98 9.57 -36.61 -3.08
CA ARG A 98 9.25 -35.44 -2.24
C ARG A 98 8.45 -34.38 -2.96
N ARG A 99 7.16 -34.71 -3.12
CA ARG A 99 6.05 -33.76 -3.11
C ARG A 99 6.16 -32.96 -1.81
N ALA A 100 6.97 -31.90 -1.81
CA ALA A 100 6.84 -30.83 -0.86
C ALA A 100 5.43 -30.31 -1.06
N GLN A 101 4.56 -30.73 -0.15
CA GLN A 101 3.25 -30.14 0.01
C GLN A 101 3.50 -28.64 0.03
N ARG A 102 2.97 -27.91 -0.96
CA ARG A 102 2.70 -26.49 -0.78
C ARG A 102 1.62 -26.46 0.28
N THR A 103 2.02 -26.62 1.54
CA THR A 103 1.19 -26.22 2.66
C THR A 103 0.87 -24.76 2.37
N ALA A 104 -0.41 -24.41 2.42
CA ALA A 104 -0.76 -23.03 2.67
C ALA A 104 0.15 -22.52 3.81
N PRO A 105 0.60 -21.26 3.80
CA PRO A 105 1.28 -20.72 4.98
C PRO A 105 0.46 -21.15 6.20
N PRO A 106 1.10 -21.71 7.25
CA PRO A 106 0.40 -22.27 8.39
C PRO A 106 -0.66 -21.25 8.79
N ALA A 107 -1.92 -21.71 8.89
CA ALA A 107 -3.01 -20.85 9.33
C ALA A 107 -2.49 -20.16 10.59
N GLN A 108 -2.32 -18.84 10.51
CA GLN A 108 -1.88 -18.08 11.67
C GLN A 108 -2.86 -18.44 12.79
N ASP A 109 -2.33 -18.89 13.91
CA ASP A 109 -3.17 -19.16 15.07
C ASP A 109 -3.60 -17.80 15.62
N TRP A 110 -4.79 -17.39 15.21
CA TRP A 110 -5.41 -16.13 15.64
C TRP A 110 -5.96 -16.26 17.07
N GLY A 111 -6.00 -17.47 17.63
CA GLY A 111 -6.62 -17.79 18.90
C GLY A 111 -8.11 -18.12 18.78
N GLU A 112 -8.82 -18.04 19.90
CA GLU A 112 -10.22 -18.46 19.99
C GLU A 112 -11.17 -17.39 19.41
N PRO A 113 -12.18 -17.76 18.60
CA PRO A 113 -13.17 -16.81 18.10
C PRO A 113 -13.91 -16.12 19.24
N VAL A 114 -14.02 -14.79 19.18
CA VAL A 114 -14.75 -13.95 20.14
C VAL A 114 -15.62 -12.93 19.40
N ASP A 115 -16.51 -12.25 20.13
CA ASP A 115 -17.37 -11.21 19.54
C ASP A 115 -16.60 -9.95 19.12
N GLY A 116 -15.49 -9.66 19.81
CA GLY A 116 -14.65 -8.48 19.58
C GLY A 116 -15.23 -7.16 20.07
N GLY A 117 -16.45 -7.17 20.64
CA GLY A 117 -17.00 -6.07 21.44
C GLY A 117 -17.06 -4.72 20.72
N ALA A 118 -16.72 -3.66 21.46
CA ALA A 118 -16.76 -2.28 20.96
C ALA A 118 -15.74 -2.04 19.83
N GLU A 119 -14.61 -2.76 19.87
CA GLU A 119 -13.52 -2.67 18.91
C GLU A 119 -13.94 -3.18 17.53
N ALA A 120 -14.58 -4.36 17.48
CA ALA A 120 -15.12 -4.91 16.25
C ALA A 120 -16.29 -4.07 15.72
N ALA A 121 -17.18 -3.59 16.60
CA ALA A 121 -18.29 -2.72 16.23
C ALA A 121 -17.81 -1.39 15.62
N PHE A 122 -16.80 -0.76 16.23
CA PHE A 122 -16.18 0.45 15.71
C PHE A 122 -15.61 0.23 14.30
N LEU A 123 -14.85 -0.85 14.11
CA LEU A 123 -14.23 -1.14 12.83
C LEU A 123 -15.28 -1.39 11.74
N ARG A 124 -16.36 -2.15 12.05
CA ARG A 124 -17.48 -2.37 11.13
C ARG A 124 -18.14 -1.05 10.71
N GLU A 125 -18.37 -0.13 11.65
CA GLU A 125 -18.98 1.16 11.32
C GLU A 125 -18.08 2.04 10.46
N VAL A 126 -16.77 2.09 10.75
CA VAL A 126 -15.81 2.83 9.91
C VAL A 126 -15.79 2.27 8.48
N LEU A 127 -15.71 0.94 8.33
CA LEU A 127 -15.72 0.28 7.03
C LEU A 127 -17.00 0.58 6.25
N ARG A 128 -18.16 0.56 6.92
CA ARG A 128 -19.44 0.92 6.33
C ARG A 128 -19.45 2.37 5.82
N GLN A 129 -18.96 3.32 6.62
CA GLN A 129 -18.86 4.74 6.23
C GLN A 129 -17.86 4.98 5.08
N MET A 130 -16.90 4.07 4.90
CA MET A 130 -15.98 4.05 3.74
C MET A 130 -16.60 3.41 2.49
N GLY A 131 -17.88 3.00 2.53
CA GLY A 131 -18.56 2.33 1.41
C GLY A 131 -18.19 0.85 1.25
N MET A 132 -17.62 0.22 2.28
CA MET A 132 -17.19 -1.18 2.26
C MET A 132 -18.20 -2.08 2.97
N GLU A 133 -19.44 -2.11 2.47
CA GLU A 133 -20.56 -2.82 3.11
C GLU A 133 -20.36 -4.35 3.18
N ASP A 134 -19.65 -4.91 2.21
CA ASP A 134 -19.35 -6.35 2.13
C ASP A 134 -18.15 -6.79 3.01
N ALA A 135 -17.54 -5.86 3.75
CA ALA A 135 -16.40 -6.18 4.60
C ALA A 135 -16.84 -6.88 5.90
N VAL A 136 -16.27 -8.06 6.14
CA VAL A 136 -16.47 -8.88 7.32
C VAL A 136 -15.34 -8.64 8.32
N VAL A 137 -15.70 -8.39 9.57
CA VAL A 137 -14.76 -8.25 10.69
C VAL A 137 -14.94 -9.43 11.64
N ASP A 138 -13.97 -10.34 11.63
CA ASP A 138 -13.85 -11.45 12.56
C ASP A 138 -12.94 -11.06 13.72
N ALA A 139 -13.25 -11.50 14.94
CA ALA A 139 -12.44 -11.24 16.12
C ALA A 139 -11.97 -12.54 16.77
N PHE A 140 -10.71 -12.54 17.23
CA PHE A 140 -10.08 -13.67 17.87
C PHE A 140 -9.29 -13.21 19.11
N SER A 141 -9.36 -13.99 20.18
CA SER A 141 -8.57 -13.80 21.39
C SER A 141 -7.36 -14.72 21.34
N GLY A 142 -6.19 -14.16 21.07
CA GLY A 142 -4.92 -14.89 21.04
C GLY A 142 -4.00 -14.49 22.20
N GLU A 143 -2.86 -15.18 22.33
CA GLU A 143 -1.88 -14.93 23.41
C GLU A 143 -1.37 -13.48 23.45
N SER A 144 -1.31 -12.82 22.29
CA SER A 144 -0.80 -11.45 22.16
C SER A 144 -1.89 -10.37 22.25
N GLY A 145 -3.15 -10.74 22.52
CA GLY A 145 -4.27 -9.81 22.65
C GLY A 145 -5.42 -10.09 21.66
N LEU A 146 -6.22 -9.05 21.42
CA LEU A 146 -7.37 -9.10 20.51
C LEU A 146 -6.91 -8.93 19.06
N TYR A 147 -7.21 -9.93 18.23
CA TYR A 147 -6.99 -9.90 16.80
C TYR A 147 -8.30 -9.60 16.07
N LEU A 148 -8.28 -8.59 15.21
CA LEU A 148 -9.39 -8.23 14.33
C LEU A 148 -8.96 -8.46 12.88
N ARG A 149 -9.62 -9.41 12.22
CA ARG A 149 -9.37 -9.78 10.83
C ARG A 149 -10.45 -9.19 9.94
N ILE A 150 -10.04 -8.37 8.98
CA ILE A 150 -10.94 -7.82 7.96
C ILE A 150 -10.81 -8.63 6.68
N SER A 151 -11.94 -9.13 6.18
CA SER A 151 -12.03 -9.91 4.93
C SER A 151 -13.16 -9.35 4.06
N GLY A 152 -13.05 -9.45 2.74
CA GLY A 152 -14.11 -9.01 1.84
C GLY A 152 -13.60 -8.66 0.43
N PRO A 153 -14.48 -8.17 -0.45
CA PRO A 153 -14.06 -7.61 -1.73
C PRO A 153 -13.28 -6.30 -1.51
N SER A 154 -12.32 -6.02 -2.40
CA SER A 154 -11.63 -4.71 -2.43
C SER A 154 -10.82 -4.30 -1.19
N MET A 155 -10.23 -5.27 -0.45
CA MET A 155 -9.35 -5.00 0.72
C MET A 155 -8.10 -4.15 0.39
N GLY A 156 -7.75 -4.00 -0.89
CA GLY A 156 -6.63 -3.16 -1.33
C GLY A 156 -6.71 -1.71 -0.83
N ILE A 157 -7.92 -1.16 -0.70
CA ILE A 157 -8.15 0.20 -0.19
C ILE A 157 -7.77 0.30 1.30
N LEU A 158 -8.07 -0.73 2.09
CA LEU A 158 -7.77 -0.80 3.52
C LEU A 158 -6.30 -0.99 3.82
N ILE A 159 -5.57 -1.65 2.91
CA ILE A 159 -4.12 -1.70 2.99
C ILE A 159 -3.58 -0.27 2.80
N GLY A 160 -4.10 0.46 1.80
CA GLY A 160 -3.61 1.78 1.46
C GLY A 160 -2.15 1.75 0.96
N ARG A 161 -1.53 2.93 0.81
CA ARG A 161 -0.13 3.00 0.39
C ARG A 161 0.76 2.37 1.47
N ARG A 162 1.32 1.19 1.17
CA ARG A 162 2.25 0.46 2.05
C ARG A 162 1.70 0.13 3.45
N GLY A 163 0.38 0.03 3.63
CA GLY A 163 -0.21 -0.31 4.93
C GLY A 163 -0.58 0.91 5.78
N GLU A 164 -0.44 2.14 5.28
CA GLU A 164 -0.73 3.37 6.04
C GLU A 164 -2.18 3.41 6.55
N THR A 165 -3.16 3.08 5.69
CA THR A 165 -4.58 3.02 6.08
C THR A 165 -4.82 1.95 7.14
N LEU A 166 -4.26 0.75 6.96
CA LEU A 166 -4.39 -0.34 7.92
C LEU A 166 -3.80 0.02 9.28
N ASN A 167 -2.68 0.75 9.30
CA ASN A 167 -2.07 1.23 10.53
C ASN A 167 -2.92 2.31 11.21
N ALA A 168 -3.53 3.22 10.44
CA ALA A 168 -4.44 4.22 10.98
C ALA A 168 -5.67 3.56 11.62
N LEU A 169 -6.29 2.58 10.95
CA LEU A 169 -7.40 1.81 11.48
C LEU A 169 -7.02 1.06 12.76
N GLN A 170 -5.85 0.42 12.78
CA GLN A 170 -5.34 -0.22 14.00
C GLN A 170 -5.18 0.78 15.15
N TYR A 171 -4.60 1.94 14.88
CA TYR A 171 -4.38 2.97 15.90
C TYR A 171 -5.70 3.44 16.50
N LEU A 172 -6.66 3.83 15.65
CA LEU A 172 -7.99 4.27 16.09
C LEU A 172 -8.71 3.18 16.88
N THR A 173 -8.67 1.93 16.41
CA THR A 173 -9.30 0.82 17.10
C THR A 173 -8.65 0.54 18.46
N SER A 174 -7.33 0.66 18.56
CA SER A 174 -6.60 0.54 19.82
C SER A 174 -6.95 1.65 20.81
N LEU A 175 -7.22 2.87 20.33
CA LEU A 175 -7.70 3.96 21.19
C LEU A 175 -9.10 3.67 21.74
N ILE A 176 -9.99 3.10 20.92
CA ILE A 176 -11.33 2.69 21.37
C ILE A 176 -11.23 1.59 22.43
N ALA A 177 -10.40 0.59 22.21
CA ALA A 177 -10.19 -0.53 23.14
C ALA A 177 -9.69 -0.09 24.52
N ASN A 178 -8.91 0.99 24.57
CA ASN A 178 -8.25 1.49 25.78
C ASN A 178 -8.82 2.83 26.25
N ARG A 179 -10.04 3.19 25.82
CA ARG A 179 -10.69 4.47 26.15
C ARG A 179 -11.21 4.53 27.59
N GLN A 180 -11.62 3.40 28.15
CA GLN A 180 -12.14 3.31 29.52
C GLN A 180 -11.04 2.91 30.51
N GLU A 181 -11.21 3.25 31.78
CA GLU A 181 -10.32 2.78 32.85
C GLU A 181 -10.40 1.24 32.94
N GLY A 182 -9.25 0.58 32.77
CA GLY A 182 -9.16 -0.86 32.73
C GLY A 182 -7.75 -1.34 32.40
N GLU A 183 -7.57 -2.66 32.33
CA GLU A 183 -6.32 -3.26 31.90
C GLU A 183 -6.06 -2.95 30.42
N TYR A 184 -4.80 -2.65 30.10
CA TYR A 184 -4.40 -2.37 28.72
C TYR A 184 -4.68 -3.58 27.83
N ARG A 185 -5.54 -3.39 26.83
CA ARG A 185 -5.86 -4.40 25.83
C ARG A 185 -5.09 -4.11 24.55
N ARG A 186 -4.17 -5.00 24.21
CA ARG A 186 -3.47 -4.97 22.92
C ARG A 186 -4.42 -5.40 21.80
N VAL A 187 -4.55 -4.56 20.78
CA VAL A 187 -5.36 -4.83 19.58
C VAL A 187 -4.48 -4.89 18.34
N ILE A 188 -4.71 -5.89 17.51
CA ILE A 188 -4.01 -6.11 16.24
C ILE A 188 -5.06 -6.17 15.13
N VAL A 189 -4.92 -5.31 14.12
CA VAL A 189 -5.79 -5.29 12.94
C VAL A 189 -4.98 -5.75 11.73
N ASP A 190 -5.52 -6.71 11.00
CA ASP A 190 -4.92 -7.21 9.76
C ASP A 190 -5.99 -7.57 8.72
N THR A 191 -5.58 -7.58 7.45
CA THR A 191 -6.40 -7.99 6.33
C THR A 191 -5.57 -8.84 5.37
N GLU A 192 -6.12 -9.97 4.91
CA GLU A 192 -5.47 -10.82 3.89
C GLU A 192 -3.99 -11.19 4.21
N ASN A 193 -3.64 -11.32 5.49
CA ASN A 193 -2.26 -11.50 5.98
C ASN A 193 -1.27 -10.51 5.31
N TYR A 194 -1.68 -9.24 5.22
CA TYR A 194 -0.88 -8.20 4.57
C TYR A 194 0.43 -7.98 5.32
N ARG A 195 0.39 -7.94 6.66
CA ARG A 195 1.57 -7.69 7.49
C ARG A 195 2.69 -8.69 7.20
N GLY A 196 2.38 -9.99 7.16
CA GLY A 196 3.35 -11.03 6.83
C GLY A 196 3.89 -10.91 5.40
N ARG A 197 2.99 -10.77 4.42
CA ARG A 197 3.38 -10.62 3.00
C ARG A 197 4.25 -9.38 2.75
N ARG A 198 3.98 -8.28 3.47
CA ARG A 198 4.73 -7.03 3.37
C ARG A 198 6.13 -7.18 3.95
N GLU A 199 6.26 -7.82 5.11
CA GLU A 199 7.56 -8.11 5.72
C GLU A 199 8.45 -8.93 4.78
N ASP A 200 7.91 -10.00 4.18
CA ASP A 200 8.65 -10.82 3.21
C ASP A 200 9.06 -10.05 1.95
N THR A 201 8.23 -9.10 1.53
CA THR A 201 8.53 -8.23 0.39
C THR A 201 9.66 -7.25 0.72
N LEU A 202 9.66 -6.66 1.91
CA LEU A 202 10.73 -5.78 2.39
C LEU A 202 12.04 -6.55 2.56
N LYS A 203 12.02 -7.76 3.12
CA LYS A 203 13.21 -8.64 3.23
C LYS A 203 13.82 -8.92 1.86
N ARG A 204 12.98 -9.23 0.86
CA ARG A 204 13.44 -9.47 -0.52
C ARG A 204 14.00 -8.21 -1.17
N LEU A 205 13.34 -7.07 -0.98
CA LEU A 205 13.83 -5.77 -1.45
C LEU A 205 15.22 -5.47 -0.86
N ALA A 206 15.39 -5.64 0.46
CA ALA A 206 16.67 -5.39 1.13
C ALA A 206 17.80 -6.20 0.50
N LYS A 207 17.59 -7.51 0.33
CA LYS A 207 18.59 -8.42 -0.26
C LYS A 207 18.95 -8.03 -1.69
N ARG A 208 17.95 -7.73 -2.52
CA ARG A 208 18.15 -7.29 -3.91
C ARG A 208 18.98 -6.01 -3.96
N MET A 209 18.62 -5.01 -3.17
CA MET A 209 19.33 -3.73 -3.16
C MET A 209 20.74 -3.85 -2.61
N ALA A 210 20.96 -4.72 -1.61
CA ALA A 210 22.30 -5.05 -1.14
C ALA A 210 23.17 -5.68 -2.23
N GLU A 211 22.61 -6.58 -3.06
CA GLU A 211 23.34 -7.17 -4.20
C GLU A 211 23.69 -6.12 -5.26
N ASP A 212 22.78 -5.20 -5.56
CA ASP A 212 23.01 -4.11 -6.51
C ASP A 212 24.08 -3.14 -6.01
N VAL A 213 24.07 -2.77 -4.73
CA VAL A 213 25.12 -1.95 -4.09
C VAL A 213 26.46 -2.69 -4.11
N ARG A 214 26.48 -3.98 -3.75
CA ARG A 214 27.71 -4.80 -3.78
C ARG A 214 28.33 -4.86 -5.17
N ARG A 215 27.51 -4.99 -6.22
CA ARG A 215 27.99 -5.12 -7.61
C ARG A 215 28.41 -3.78 -8.21
N SER A 216 27.67 -2.71 -7.92
CA SER A 216 27.90 -1.40 -8.51
C SER A 216 28.86 -0.51 -7.72
N GLY A 217 29.03 -0.76 -6.42
CA GLY A 217 29.71 0.12 -5.47
C GLY A 217 28.96 1.42 -5.16
N LYS A 218 27.80 1.66 -5.80
CA LYS A 218 27.01 2.89 -5.61
C LYS A 218 25.99 2.69 -4.50
N SER A 219 25.81 3.70 -3.66
CA SER A 219 24.76 3.69 -2.64
C SER A 219 23.38 3.71 -3.28
N VAL A 220 22.41 3.13 -2.57
CA VAL A 220 21.00 3.11 -2.97
C VAL A 220 20.17 3.69 -1.82
N SER A 221 19.43 4.76 -2.13
CA SER A 221 18.41 5.32 -1.24
C SER A 221 17.05 4.71 -1.60
N LEU A 222 16.38 4.15 -0.60
CA LEU A 222 15.03 3.60 -0.77
C LEU A 222 13.97 4.69 -0.60
N GLU A 223 12.73 4.36 -0.93
CA GLU A 223 11.60 5.24 -0.66
C GLU A 223 11.41 5.48 0.85
N PRO A 224 10.86 6.66 1.26
CA PRO A 224 10.49 6.94 2.65
C PRO A 224 9.61 5.86 3.24
N MET A 225 9.81 5.45 4.49
CA MET A 225 8.97 4.43 5.09
C MET A 225 8.91 4.54 6.61
N ASN A 226 7.85 3.98 7.19
CA ASN A 226 7.63 4.06 8.63
C ASN A 226 8.75 3.36 9.43
N PRO A 227 8.94 3.70 10.71
CA PRO A 227 10.01 3.14 11.53
C PRO A 227 10.05 1.60 11.59
N TYR A 228 8.90 0.94 11.54
CA TYR A 228 8.81 -0.53 11.57
C TYR A 228 9.36 -1.15 10.28
N GLU A 229 9.02 -0.61 9.12
CA GLU A 229 9.55 -1.08 7.83
C GLU A 229 11.07 -0.86 7.73
N ARG A 230 11.57 0.30 8.19
CA ARG A 230 13.03 0.57 8.24
C ARG A 230 13.75 -0.45 9.12
N ARG A 231 13.17 -0.80 10.28
CA ARG A 231 13.72 -1.83 11.17
C ARG A 231 13.82 -3.19 10.48
N ILE A 232 12.81 -3.59 9.70
CA ILE A 232 12.86 -4.86 8.93
C ILE A 232 14.04 -4.85 7.96
N LEU A 233 14.26 -3.74 7.23
CA LEU A 233 15.38 -3.62 6.30
C LEU A 233 16.73 -3.68 7.02
N HIS A 234 16.91 -2.91 8.09
CA HIS A 234 18.13 -2.91 8.90
C HIS A 234 18.43 -4.31 9.44
N ALA A 235 17.43 -4.96 10.05
CA ALA A 235 17.58 -6.31 10.59
C ALA A 235 17.90 -7.35 9.48
N SER A 236 17.31 -7.19 8.30
CA SER A 236 17.55 -8.10 7.17
C SER A 236 18.97 -8.04 6.62
N LEU A 237 19.67 -6.92 6.82
CA LEU A 237 21.01 -6.66 6.29
C LEU A 237 22.09 -6.52 7.38
N GLN A 238 21.72 -6.66 8.66
CA GLN A 238 22.61 -6.47 9.79
C GLN A 238 23.89 -7.32 9.69
N ASP A 239 23.75 -8.60 9.35
CA ASP A 239 24.87 -9.55 9.25
C ASP A 239 25.48 -9.64 7.85
N ASN A 240 25.09 -8.74 6.92
CA ASN A 240 25.64 -8.77 5.57
C ASN A 240 27.09 -8.23 5.57
N PRO A 241 28.09 -8.99 5.09
CA PRO A 241 29.49 -8.56 5.16
C PRO A 241 29.86 -7.48 4.13
N TYR A 242 29.04 -7.23 3.11
CA TYR A 242 29.38 -6.36 1.98
C TYR A 242 28.71 -4.97 2.00
N VAL A 243 27.64 -4.82 2.77
CA VAL A 243 26.87 -3.57 2.82
C VAL A 243 26.60 -3.14 4.25
N SER A 244 26.41 -1.83 4.44
CA SER A 244 25.91 -1.23 5.67
C SER A 244 24.63 -0.45 5.39
N THR A 245 23.88 -0.15 6.45
CA THR A 245 22.60 0.54 6.33
C THR A 245 22.46 1.62 7.38
N HIS A 246 21.91 2.77 7.02
CA HIS A 246 21.54 3.83 7.94
C HIS A 246 20.26 4.52 7.46
N SER A 247 19.58 5.23 8.36
CA SER A 247 18.35 5.96 8.01
C SER A 247 18.63 7.45 7.87
N GLU A 248 18.22 8.06 6.77
CA GLU A 248 18.36 9.50 6.49
C GLU A 248 17.00 10.19 6.30
N GLY A 249 16.97 11.50 6.53
CA GLY A 249 15.76 12.34 6.44
C GLY A 249 14.93 12.42 7.72
N GLU A 250 13.92 13.29 7.70
CA GLU A 250 12.95 13.50 8.78
C GLU A 250 11.60 12.87 8.44
N GLU A 251 10.84 12.43 9.44
CA GLU A 251 9.48 11.90 9.23
C GLU A 251 8.59 12.98 8.58
N PRO A 252 7.79 12.67 7.53
CA PRO A 252 7.49 11.35 6.94
C PRO A 252 8.40 10.90 5.79
N PHE A 253 9.44 11.68 5.48
CA PHE A 253 10.36 11.44 4.35
C PHE A 253 11.60 10.62 4.73
N ARG A 254 11.62 10.08 5.95
CA ARG A 254 12.74 9.29 6.46
C ARG A 254 12.82 7.94 5.77
N HIS A 255 13.99 7.59 5.24
CA HIS A 255 14.21 6.40 4.42
C HIS A 255 15.51 5.69 4.82
N VAL A 256 15.70 4.47 4.31
CA VAL A 256 16.94 3.69 4.50
C VAL A 256 17.85 3.89 3.30
N VAL A 257 19.13 4.16 3.58
CA VAL A 257 20.21 4.19 2.61
C VAL A 257 21.06 2.94 2.83
N ILE A 258 21.39 2.27 1.73
CA ILE A 258 22.27 1.09 1.72
C ILE A 258 23.57 1.50 1.03
N THR A 259 24.70 1.31 1.71
CA THR A 259 26.04 1.67 1.24
C THR A 259 26.96 0.45 1.21
N ALA A 260 27.96 0.47 0.32
CA ALA A 260 29.02 -0.53 0.35
C ALA A 260 29.86 -0.37 1.63
N LYS A 261 30.31 -1.49 2.19
CA LYS A 261 31.29 -1.52 3.29
C LYS A 261 32.71 -1.35 2.76
#